data_AF-A0A7V9KMU2-F1
#
_entry.id   AF-A0A7V9KMU2-F1
#
_cell.length_a   1.000
_cell.length_b   1.000
_cell.length_c   1.000
_cell.angle_alpha   90.00
_cell.angle_beta   90.00
_cell.angle_gamma   90.00
#
_symmetry.space_group_name_H-M   'P 1'
#
loop_
_entity.id
_entity.type
_entity.pdbx_description
1 polymer ?
#
loop_
_entity_poly.entity_id
_entity_poly.type
_entity_poly.pdbx_seq_one_letter_code
_entity_poly.pdbx_strand_id
1 'polypeptide(L)'
;LSQTANDGDVVIFTSLTRLPIDYYLERTPTTRKLFETSFPAEIDEHPGYEGRISDPGRRAKLEREARELVDKIAAMQFPGRARRIFFFHGFHAEIDSIVEQHLRERFELLIGQGVLCGEVSPYFKEVSVYR
;
A
#
# COMPACT_ATOMS: atom_id res chain seq x y z
N LEU A 1 -9.46 -6.34 4.74
CA LEU A 1 -9.72 -4.97 5.24
C LEU A 1 -11.01 -4.89 6.06
N SER A 2 -12.20 -5.07 5.49
CA SER A 2 -13.50 -4.89 6.17
C SER A 2 -13.77 -5.83 7.36
N GLN A 3 -13.12 -6.99 7.43
CA GLN A 3 -13.29 -7.92 8.55
C GLN A 3 -12.14 -7.82 9.58
N THR A 4 -10.93 -7.50 9.13
CA THR A 4 -9.71 -7.71 9.90
C THR A 4 -8.98 -6.45 10.31
N ALA A 5 -9.13 -5.33 9.60
CA ALA A 5 -8.43 -4.09 9.91
C ALA A 5 -8.93 -3.49 11.25
N ASN A 6 -8.14 -2.62 11.85
CA ASN A 6 -8.49 -1.84 13.04
C ASN A 6 -8.33 -0.35 12.74
N ASP A 7 -8.91 0.49 13.61
CA ASP A 7 -8.64 1.92 13.57
C ASP A 7 -7.13 2.20 13.66
N GLY A 8 -6.66 3.07 12.79
CA GLY A 8 -5.25 3.45 12.69
C GLY A 8 -4.38 2.53 11.84
N ASP A 9 -4.89 1.38 11.37
CA ASP A 9 -4.18 0.57 10.38
C ASP A 9 -3.98 1.37 9.08
N VAL A 10 -2.89 1.06 8.38
CA VAL A 10 -2.49 1.72 7.14
C VAL A 10 -2.78 0.81 5.96
N VAL A 11 -3.25 1.39 4.86
CA VAL A 11 -3.41 0.70 3.58
C VAL A 11 -2.62 1.46 2.52
N ILE A 12 -1.70 0.76 1.87
CA ILE A 12 -0.89 1.28 0.77
C ILE A 12 -1.35 0.57 -0.50
N PHE A 13 -1.77 1.36 -1.48
CA PHE A 13 -2.18 0.92 -2.80
C PHE A 13 -1.10 1.24 -3.82
N THR A 14 -0.77 0.32 -4.72
CA THR A 14 0.02 0.64 -5.93
C THR A 14 -0.80 0.42 -7.19
N SER A 15 -0.34 0.93 -8.33
CA SER A 15 -1.01 0.77 -9.63
C SER A 15 -2.53 1.08 -9.58
N LEU A 16 -3.35 0.24 -10.22
CA LEU A 16 -4.81 0.38 -10.24
C LEU A 16 -5.50 -0.30 -9.05
N THR A 17 -4.78 -0.60 -7.97
CA THR A 17 -5.35 -1.36 -6.84
C THR A 17 -6.41 -0.54 -6.08
N ARG A 18 -6.31 0.80 -6.05
CA ARG A 18 -7.19 1.67 -5.25
C ARG A 18 -8.63 1.74 -5.77
N LEU A 19 -8.84 2.13 -7.03
CA LEU A 19 -10.18 2.26 -7.66
C LEU A 19 -11.14 1.08 -7.42
N PRO A 20 -10.74 -0.18 -7.67
CA PRO A 20 -11.61 -1.33 -7.44
C PRO A 20 -11.82 -1.58 -5.95
N ILE A 21 -10.84 -1.31 -5.10
CA ILE A 21 -11.00 -1.45 -3.64
C ILE A 21 -11.99 -0.40 -3.11
N ASP A 22 -11.87 0.85 -3.54
CA ASP A 22 -12.81 1.93 -3.19
C ASP A 22 -14.24 1.56 -3.57
N TYR A 23 -14.46 1.02 -4.79
CA TYR A 23 -15.76 0.53 -5.24
C TYR A 23 -16.38 -0.50 -4.27
N TYR A 24 -15.59 -1.41 -3.71
CA TYR A 24 -16.08 -2.41 -2.75
C TYR A 24 -16.20 -1.87 -1.33
N LEU A 25 -15.33 -0.95 -0.91
CA LEU A 25 -15.37 -0.31 0.41
C LEU A 25 -16.59 0.60 0.56
N GLU A 26 -16.98 1.34 -0.49
CA GLU A 26 -18.23 2.11 -0.51
C GLU A 26 -19.47 1.23 -0.28
N ARG A 27 -19.45 0.01 -0.80
CA ARG A 27 -20.56 -0.96 -0.71
C ARG A 27 -20.53 -1.78 0.57
N THR A 28 -19.39 -1.81 1.25
CA THR A 28 -19.20 -2.49 2.54
C THR A 28 -18.64 -1.48 3.54
N PRO A 29 -19.42 -0.44 3.89
CA PRO A 29 -18.91 0.68 4.67
C PRO A 29 -18.34 0.16 5.98
N THR A 30 -17.04 0.36 6.15
CA THR A 30 -16.38 0.06 7.41
C THR A 30 -16.39 1.33 8.25
N THR A 31 -16.78 1.26 9.51
CA THR A 31 -16.71 2.41 10.43
C THR A 31 -15.26 2.72 10.87
N ARG A 32 -14.27 2.06 10.26
CA ARG A 32 -12.88 2.11 10.70
C ARG A 32 -12.18 3.33 10.14
N LYS A 33 -11.33 3.93 10.97
CA LYS A 33 -10.50 5.07 10.59
C LYS A 33 -9.14 4.58 10.10
N LEU A 34 -9.09 4.16 8.84
CA LEU A 34 -7.86 3.72 8.19
C LEU A 34 -7.07 4.93 7.65
N PHE A 35 -5.74 4.81 7.60
CA PHE A 35 -4.92 5.71 6.80
C PHE A 35 -4.68 5.07 5.44
N GLU A 36 -5.31 5.61 4.41
CA GLU A 36 -5.25 5.10 3.04
C GLU A 36 -4.38 6.00 2.17
N THR A 37 -3.50 5.40 1.39
CA THR A 37 -2.58 6.14 0.51
C THR A 37 -2.19 5.32 -0.70
N SER A 38 -1.88 6.00 -1.79
CA SER A 38 -1.34 5.40 -2.99
C SER A 38 0.16 5.63 -3.14
N PHE A 39 0.84 4.70 -3.83
CA PHE A 39 2.20 4.86 -4.30
C PHE A 39 2.34 4.37 -5.76
N PRO A 40 2.90 5.19 -6.67
CA PRO A 40 3.21 6.60 -6.48
C PRO A 40 1.93 7.41 -6.20
N ALA A 41 2.01 8.48 -5.40
CA ALA A 41 0.86 9.34 -5.07
C ALA A 41 0.20 9.93 -6.31
N GLU A 42 0.96 10.08 -7.40
CA GLU A 42 0.47 10.56 -8.70
C GLU A 42 -0.65 9.69 -9.29
N ILE A 43 -0.77 8.41 -8.89
CA ILE A 43 -1.85 7.54 -9.36
C ILE A 43 -3.22 7.94 -8.81
N ASP A 44 -3.28 8.74 -7.73
CA ASP A 44 -4.54 9.28 -7.22
C ASP A 44 -5.14 10.33 -8.17
N GLU A 45 -4.28 11.10 -8.85
CA GLU A 45 -4.70 12.08 -9.86
C GLU A 45 -4.79 11.45 -11.26
N HIS A 46 -3.92 10.47 -11.54
CA HIS A 46 -3.79 9.82 -12.84
C HIS A 46 -3.79 8.29 -12.66
N PRO A 47 -4.97 7.66 -12.49
CA PRO A 47 -5.05 6.23 -12.24
C PRO A 47 -4.32 5.40 -13.30
N GLY A 48 -3.41 4.54 -12.85
CA GLY A 48 -2.60 3.68 -13.72
C GLY A 48 -1.41 4.37 -14.39
N TYR A 49 -1.06 5.59 -13.98
CA TYR A 49 0.15 6.27 -14.44
C TYR A 49 1.25 6.25 -13.37
N GLU A 50 2.21 5.33 -13.48
CA GLU A 50 3.39 5.33 -12.62
C GLU A 50 4.61 6.07 -13.23
N GLY A 51 4.52 6.48 -14.49
CA GLY A 51 5.61 7.09 -15.26
C GLY A 51 6.65 6.07 -15.73
N ARG A 52 7.74 6.54 -16.36
CA ARG A 52 8.82 5.68 -16.87
C ARG A 52 9.90 5.47 -15.81
N ILE A 53 9.93 4.31 -15.17
CA ILE A 53 10.90 3.98 -14.11
C ILE A 53 12.34 3.90 -14.64
N SER A 54 12.50 3.59 -15.92
CA SER A 54 13.79 3.59 -16.61
C SER A 54 14.45 4.98 -16.65
N ASP A 55 13.70 6.06 -16.43
CA ASP A 55 14.25 7.40 -16.27
C ASP A 55 14.88 7.55 -14.86
N PRO A 56 16.20 7.80 -14.75
CA PRO A 56 16.87 7.98 -13.47
C PRO A 56 16.25 9.08 -12.60
N GLY A 57 15.74 10.16 -13.23
CA GLY A 57 15.09 11.26 -12.52
C GLY A 57 13.79 10.81 -11.84
N ARG A 58 13.01 9.98 -12.54
CA ARG A 58 11.78 9.39 -11.99
C ARG A 58 12.10 8.40 -10.89
N ARG A 59 13.06 7.50 -11.08
CA ARG A 59 13.47 6.54 -10.03
C ARG A 59 13.89 7.26 -8.74
N ALA A 60 14.74 8.28 -8.83
CA ALA A 60 15.16 9.05 -7.65
C ALA A 60 13.99 9.76 -6.95
N LYS A 61 13.00 10.24 -7.71
CA LYS A 61 11.76 10.82 -7.15
C LYS A 61 10.95 9.76 -6.39
N LEU A 62 10.75 8.58 -6.99
CA LEU A 62 10.01 7.47 -6.39
C LEU A 62 10.67 6.95 -5.11
N GLU A 63 12.01 6.81 -5.10
CA GLU A 63 12.78 6.42 -3.92
C GLU A 63 12.63 7.41 -2.76
N ARG A 64 12.64 8.71 -3.07
CA ARG A 64 12.42 9.75 -2.06
C ARG A 64 11.00 9.67 -1.51
N GLU A 65 10.02 9.56 -2.40
CA GLU A 65 8.60 9.49 -2.04
C GLU A 65 8.28 8.26 -1.18
N ALA A 66 8.83 7.09 -1.54
CA ALA A 66 8.67 5.86 -0.76
C ALA A 66 9.26 6.02 0.65
N ARG A 67 10.46 6.60 0.76
CA ARG A 67 11.11 6.88 2.04
C ARG A 67 10.26 7.81 2.91
N GLU A 68 9.80 8.93 2.34
CA GLU A 68 8.95 9.91 3.02
C GLU A 68 7.62 9.28 3.49
N LEU A 69 7.02 8.41 2.67
CA LEU A 69 5.82 7.67 3.03
C LEU A 69 6.06 6.74 4.22
N VAL A 70 7.13 5.94 4.18
CA VAL A 70 7.47 5.00 5.26
C VAL A 70 7.88 5.74 6.53
N ASP A 71 8.61 6.86 6.42
CA ASP A 71 8.94 7.76 7.54
C ASP A 71 7.66 8.30 8.20
N LYS A 72 6.74 8.79 7.38
CA LYS A 72 5.44 9.29 7.84
C LYS A 72 4.69 8.21 8.59
N ILE A 73 4.60 6.99 8.05
CA ILE A 73 3.91 5.85 8.70
C ILE A 73 4.56 5.52 10.04
N ALA A 74 5.89 5.42 10.09
CA ALA A 74 6.64 5.12 11.32
C ALA A 74 6.44 6.18 12.42
N ALA A 75 6.32 7.45 12.03
CA ALA A 75 6.10 8.56 12.95
C ALA A 75 4.67 8.63 13.52
N MET A 76 3.70 7.95 12.90
CA MET A 76 2.32 7.99 13.39
C MET A 76 2.17 7.16 14.68
N GLN A 77 2.00 7.84 15.82
CA GLN A 77 1.71 7.19 17.11
C GLN A 77 0.20 6.96 17.27
N PHE A 78 -0.23 5.74 17.62
CA PHE A 78 -1.60 5.47 18.10
C PHE A 78 -1.58 4.84 19.49
N PRO A 79 -2.35 5.37 20.45
CA PRO A 79 -2.49 4.76 21.77
C PRO A 79 -3.17 3.39 21.68
N GLY A 80 -2.55 2.36 22.25
CA GLY A 80 -3.25 1.14 22.69
C GLY A 80 -3.10 -0.12 21.84
N ARG A 81 -2.60 -0.08 20.59
CA ARG A 81 -2.28 -1.29 19.79
C ARG A 81 -1.18 -1.06 18.75
N ALA A 82 -0.48 -2.13 18.40
CA ALA A 82 0.45 -2.16 17.28
C ALA A 82 -0.31 -2.06 15.95
N ARG A 83 0.14 -1.17 15.09
CA ARG A 83 -0.45 -0.89 13.79
C ARG A 83 -0.10 -1.98 12.79
N ARG A 84 -1.03 -2.34 11.90
CA ARG A 84 -0.70 -3.10 10.70
C ARG A 84 -0.70 -2.24 9.46
N ILE A 85 0.20 -2.57 8.54
CA ILE A 85 0.30 -1.97 7.22
C ILE A 85 -0.10 -3.03 6.22
N PHE A 86 -1.23 -2.83 5.55
CA PHE A 86 -1.69 -3.65 4.44
C PHE A 86 -1.13 -3.07 3.15
N PHE A 87 -0.23 -3.79 2.50
CA PHE A 87 0.39 -3.39 1.25
C PHE A 87 -0.21 -4.20 0.09
N PHE A 88 -0.95 -3.53 -0.79
CA PHE A 88 -1.56 -4.13 -1.98
C PHE A 88 -0.59 -4.01 -3.14
N HIS A 89 -0.07 -5.15 -3.59
CA HIS A 89 0.86 -5.22 -4.71
C HIS A 89 0.09 -5.20 -6.02
N GLY A 90 0.43 -4.23 -6.86
CA GLY A 90 -0.15 -4.03 -8.18
C GLY A 90 0.47 -4.96 -9.23
N PHE A 91 0.58 -4.43 -10.46
CA PHE A 91 1.14 -5.18 -11.60
C PHE A 91 2.60 -4.88 -11.86
N HIS A 92 3.08 -3.73 -11.37
CA HIS A 92 4.42 -3.24 -11.62
C HIS A 92 5.32 -3.60 -10.44
N ALA A 93 5.83 -4.83 -10.44
CA ALA A 93 6.71 -5.35 -9.38
C ALA A 93 7.95 -4.47 -9.11
N GLU A 94 8.42 -3.77 -10.14
CA GLU A 94 9.50 -2.78 -10.02
C GLU A 94 9.12 -1.55 -9.17
N ILE A 95 7.89 -1.05 -9.27
CA ILE A 95 7.37 0.02 -8.40
C ILE A 95 7.16 -0.53 -6.99
N ASP A 96 6.52 -1.70 -6.88
CA ASP A 96 6.21 -2.30 -5.59
C ASP A 96 7.49 -2.52 -4.78
N SER A 97 8.56 -3.00 -5.44
CA SER A 97 9.84 -3.26 -4.80
C SER A 97 10.46 -2.04 -4.12
N ILE A 98 10.20 -0.83 -4.61
CA ILE A 98 10.74 0.41 -4.02
C ILE A 98 10.13 0.60 -2.62
N VAL A 99 8.81 0.58 -2.50
CA VAL A 99 8.14 0.73 -1.19
C VAL A 99 8.37 -0.49 -0.32
N GLU A 100 8.32 -1.69 -0.90
CA GLU A 100 8.47 -2.93 -0.15
C GLU A 100 9.84 -3.02 0.53
N GLN A 101 10.91 -2.56 -0.12
CA GLN A 101 12.24 -2.51 0.48
C GLN A 101 12.24 -1.64 1.74
N HIS A 102 11.73 -0.40 1.66
CA HIS A 102 11.66 0.51 2.81
C HIS A 102 10.74 -0.02 3.92
N LEU A 103 9.67 -0.73 3.57
CA LEU A 103 8.80 -1.40 4.55
C LEU A 103 9.54 -2.52 5.28
N ARG A 104 10.24 -3.40 4.57
CA ARG A 104 11.01 -4.52 5.15
C ARG A 104 12.15 -4.07 6.04
N GLU A 105 12.73 -2.91 5.76
CA GLU A 105 13.80 -2.32 6.58
C GLU A 105 13.31 -1.80 7.94
N ARG A 106 12.00 -1.51 8.08
CA ARG A 106 11.45 -0.82 9.27
C ARG A 106 10.36 -1.56 10.00
N PHE A 107 9.70 -2.50 9.35
CA PHE A 107 8.55 -3.20 9.88
C PHE A 107 8.72 -4.71 9.74
N GLU A 108 8.14 -5.43 10.70
CA GLU A 108 8.10 -6.89 10.72
C GLU A 108 7.02 -7.38 9.74
N LEU A 109 7.40 -8.25 8.79
CA LEU A 109 6.42 -8.94 7.95
C LEU A 109 5.66 -9.99 8.77
N LEU A 110 4.33 -9.88 8.82
CA LEU A 110 3.47 -10.83 9.51
C LEU A 110 3.14 -12.03 8.61
N ILE A 111 4.01 -13.04 8.67
CA ILE A 111 3.85 -14.29 7.91
C ILE A 111 2.47 -14.92 8.20
N GLY A 112 1.74 -15.27 7.14
CA GLY A 112 0.41 -15.90 7.24
C GLY A 112 -0.76 -14.93 7.38
N GLN A 113 -0.53 -13.62 7.50
CA GLN A 113 -1.60 -12.60 7.40
C GLN A 113 -1.73 -12.00 6.00
N GLY A 114 -0.74 -12.24 5.13
CA GLY A 114 -0.81 -11.89 3.72
C GLY A 114 -1.72 -12.82 2.92
N VAL A 115 -2.15 -12.36 1.76
CA VAL A 115 -3.02 -13.10 0.83
C VAL A 115 -2.38 -13.06 -0.55
N LEU A 116 -2.08 -14.23 -1.11
CA LEU A 116 -1.82 -14.36 -2.55
C LEU A 116 -3.17 -14.41 -3.26
N CYS A 117 -3.42 -13.46 -4.14
CA CYS A 117 -4.61 -13.53 -4.98
C CYS A 117 -4.32 -14.50 -6.13
N GLY A 118 -5.12 -15.57 -6.22
CA GLY A 118 -5.05 -16.53 -7.32
C GLY A 118 -5.32 -15.87 -8.68
N GLU A 119 -5.29 -16.66 -9.75
CA GLU A 119 -5.22 -16.27 -11.18
C GLU A 119 -6.24 -15.21 -11.71
N VAL A 120 -7.17 -14.69 -10.89
CA VAL A 120 -8.36 -13.95 -11.37
C VAL A 120 -8.64 -12.64 -10.61
N SER A 121 -7.64 -11.97 -10.02
CA SER A 121 -7.81 -10.57 -9.61
C SER A 121 -7.13 -9.64 -10.62
N PRO A 122 -7.88 -8.92 -11.48
CA PRO A 122 -7.30 -8.02 -12.48
C PRO A 122 -6.79 -6.71 -11.89
N TYR A 123 -6.66 -6.60 -10.55
CA TYR A 123 -6.25 -5.36 -9.90
C TYR A 123 -5.11 -5.44 -8.89
N PHE A 124 -4.84 -6.61 -8.29
CA PHE A 124 -3.74 -6.78 -7.35
C PHE A 124 -3.32 -8.25 -7.28
N LYS A 125 -2.01 -8.49 -7.17
CA LYS A 125 -1.42 -9.84 -7.18
C LYS A 125 -1.38 -10.45 -5.79
N GLU A 126 -1.03 -9.66 -4.79
CA GLU A 126 -0.94 -10.10 -3.42
C GLU A 126 -1.17 -8.94 -2.45
N VAL A 127 -1.44 -9.30 -1.19
CA VAL A 127 -1.47 -8.36 -0.08
C VAL A 127 -0.46 -8.82 0.95
N SER A 128 0.54 -7.99 1.24
CA SER A 128 1.46 -8.20 2.35
C SER A 128 1.00 -7.44 3.58
N VAL A 129 1.28 -7.96 4.77
CA VAL A 129 0.92 -7.32 6.04
C VAL A 129 2.15 -7.13 6.90
N TYR A 130 2.45 -5.89 7.29
CA TYR A 130 3.58 -5.54 8.16
C TYR A 130 3.13 -4.97 9.51
N ARG A 131 4.02 -4.93 10.49
CA ARG A 131 3.83 -4.32 11.82
C ARG A 131 5.07 -3.61 12.32
#